data_AF-A0A4V2SAX1-F1
#
_entry.id   AF-A0A4V2SAX1-F1
#
_cell.length_a   1.000
_cell.length_b   1.000
_cell.length_c   1.000
_cell.angle_alpha   90.00
_cell.angle_beta   90.00
_cell.angle_gamma   90.00
#
_symmetry.space_group_name_H-M   'P 1'
#
loop_
_entity.id
_entity.type
_entity.pdbx_description
1 polymer ?
#
loop_
_entity_poly.entity_id
_entity_poly.type
_entity_poly.pdbx_seq_one_letter_code
_entity_poly.pdbx_strand_id
1 'polypeptide(L)'
;MTGRASNRGATTLKLRRRATDPMRDYDRLPLELRTWLAQAARPWSPISVRRAFARALAAKGDRAQALAELDRLEAHRIARDALGLWGRSHPAALDHLANSRS
;
A
#
# COMPACT_ATOMS: atom_id res chain seq x y z
N MET A 1 32.53 -10.69 0.77
CA MET A 1 31.71 -11.40 -0.23
C MET A 1 30.48 -10.55 -0.53
N THR A 2 30.55 -9.74 -1.58
CA THR A 2 29.58 -8.67 -1.89
C THR A 2 28.37 -9.28 -2.60
N GLY A 3 27.19 -9.23 -1.96
CA GLY A 3 25.95 -9.79 -2.50
C GLY A 3 25.57 -9.13 -3.83
N ARG A 4 25.47 -9.92 -4.89
CA ARG A 4 25.15 -9.50 -6.25
C ARG A 4 23.82 -8.75 -6.29
N ALA A 5 23.83 -7.50 -6.74
CA ALA A 5 22.63 -6.72 -6.98
C ALA A 5 21.72 -7.50 -7.95
N SER A 6 20.55 -7.93 -7.47
CA SER A 6 19.52 -8.54 -8.31
C SER A 6 19.01 -7.51 -9.31
N ASN A 7 18.63 -7.94 -10.53
CA ASN A 7 18.14 -7.10 -11.63
C ASN A 7 16.76 -6.45 -11.40
N ARG A 8 16.45 -6.05 -10.15
CA ARG A 8 15.14 -5.57 -9.70
C ARG A 8 15.12 -4.07 -9.34
N GLY A 9 16.23 -3.36 -9.56
CA GLY A 9 16.37 -1.96 -9.15
C GLY A 9 16.34 -1.76 -7.62
N ALA A 10 16.31 -0.51 -7.19
CA ALA A 10 16.17 -0.15 -5.77
C ALA A 10 14.70 -0.23 -5.34
N THR A 11 14.37 -1.16 -4.45
CA THR A 11 13.05 -1.24 -3.81
C THR A 11 13.19 -1.42 -2.30
N THR A 12 12.35 -0.75 -1.52
CA THR A 12 12.27 -0.90 -0.05
C THR A 12 11.47 -2.14 0.37
N LEU A 13 10.83 -2.83 -0.59
CA LEU A 13 9.96 -3.96 -0.31
C LEU A 13 10.76 -5.25 -0.09
N LYS A 14 10.61 -5.85 1.09
CA LYS A 14 11.20 -7.17 1.39
C LYS A 14 10.56 -8.25 0.51
N LEU A 15 11.40 -9.02 -0.16
CA LEU A 15 10.98 -10.23 -0.86
C LEU A 15 10.57 -11.28 0.18
N ARG A 16 9.30 -11.71 0.17
CA ARG A 16 8.80 -12.78 1.04
C ARG A 16 7.98 -13.76 0.22
N ARG A 17 8.34 -15.05 0.27
CA ARG A 17 7.49 -16.13 -0.22
C ARG A 17 6.31 -16.26 0.74
N ARG A 18 5.08 -16.02 0.26
CA ARG A 18 3.87 -16.20 1.06
C ARG A 18 3.38 -17.64 0.90
N ALA A 19 3.00 -18.26 2.01
CA ALA A 19 2.37 -19.59 2.04
C ALA A 19 0.85 -19.54 1.75
N THR A 20 0.35 -18.41 1.26
CA THR A 20 -1.07 -18.17 0.97
C THR A 20 -1.27 -18.08 -0.53
N ASP A 21 -2.44 -18.50 -1.01
CA ASP A 21 -2.86 -18.36 -2.41
C ASP A 21 -3.45 -16.95 -2.63
N PRO A 22 -2.69 -16.04 -3.28
CA PRO A 22 -3.14 -14.66 -3.45
C PRO A 22 -4.35 -14.53 -4.37
N MET A 23 -4.53 -15.45 -5.33
CA MET A 23 -5.66 -15.41 -6.26
C MET A 23 -6.94 -15.81 -5.54
N ARG A 24 -6.89 -16.89 -4.76
CA ARG A 24 -8.03 -17.30 -3.94
C ARG A 24 -8.45 -16.24 -2.93
N ASP A 25 -7.50 -15.53 -2.33
CA ASP A 25 -7.82 -14.44 -1.42
C ASP A 25 -8.39 -13.21 -2.13
N TYR A 26 -7.96 -12.94 -3.36
CA TYR A 26 -8.50 -11.87 -4.20
C TYR A 26 -9.96 -12.17 -4.61
N ASP A 27 -10.24 -13.40 -5.04
CA ASP A 27 -11.58 -13.80 -5.47
C ASP A 27 -12.62 -13.78 -4.34
N ARG A 28 -12.16 -13.87 -3.10
CA ARG A 28 -12.99 -13.76 -1.89
C ARG A 28 -13.29 -12.30 -1.48
N LEU A 29 -12.67 -11.32 -2.13
CA LEU A 29 -12.93 -9.92 -1.80
C LEU A 29 -14.30 -9.46 -2.34
N PRO A 30 -15.03 -8.63 -1.59
CA PRO A 30 -16.17 -7.87 -2.12
C PRO A 30 -15.79 -7.06 -3.37
N LEU A 31 -16.74 -6.85 -4.26
CA LEU A 31 -16.52 -6.16 -5.55
C LEU A 31 -15.89 -4.77 -5.38
N GLU A 32 -16.34 -4.00 -4.38
CA GLU A 32 -15.79 -2.68 -4.05
C GLU A 32 -14.28 -2.74 -3.74
N LEU A 33 -13.84 -3.75 -2.99
CA LEU A 33 -12.42 -3.94 -2.66
C LEU A 33 -11.62 -4.45 -3.84
N ARG A 34 -12.21 -5.29 -4.69
CA ARG A 34 -11.56 -5.73 -5.94
C ARG A 34 -11.34 -4.55 -6.88
N THR A 35 -12.36 -3.69 -7.02
CA THR A 35 -12.31 -2.49 -7.85
C THR A 35 -11.25 -1.51 -7.35
N TRP A 36 -11.23 -1.25 -6.04
CA TRP A 36 -10.20 -0.42 -5.42
C TRP A 36 -8.80 -0.99 -5.63
N LEU A 37 -8.61 -2.29 -5.35
CA LEU A 37 -7.31 -2.95 -5.48
C LEU A 37 -6.80 -3.00 -6.93
N ALA A 38 -7.69 -3.06 -7.91
CA ALA A 38 -7.33 -3.01 -9.33
C ALA A 38 -6.84 -1.61 -9.77
N GLN A 39 -7.25 -0.55 -9.08
CA GLN A 39 -6.85 0.84 -9.37
C GLN A 39 -5.66 1.31 -8.51
N ALA A 40 -5.39 0.62 -7.40
CA ALA A 40 -4.31 0.94 -6.48
C ALA A 40 -2.94 0.95 -7.18
N ALA A 41 -2.15 2.01 -6.98
CA ALA A 41 -0.86 2.16 -7.63
C ALA A 41 0.22 1.23 -7.04
N ARG A 42 0.06 0.83 -5.78
CA ARG A 42 1.03 -0.03 -5.09
C ARG A 42 0.61 -1.51 -5.20
N PRO A 43 1.55 -2.46 -5.31
CA PRO A 43 1.24 -3.89 -5.26
C PRO A 43 0.86 -4.31 -3.82
N TRP A 44 -0.39 -4.08 -3.46
CA TRP A 44 -0.99 -4.51 -2.20
C TRP A 44 -1.33 -5.99 -2.24
N SER A 45 -1.29 -6.65 -1.07
CA SER A 45 -1.87 -7.98 -0.94
C SER A 45 -3.34 -7.92 -0.54
N PRO A 46 -4.22 -8.78 -1.12
CA PRO A 46 -5.66 -8.81 -0.81
C PRO A 46 -5.99 -8.83 0.69
N ILE A 47 -5.25 -9.63 1.46
CA ILE A 47 -5.41 -9.74 2.92
C ILE A 47 -5.19 -8.39 3.63
N SER A 48 -4.17 -7.64 3.21
CA SER A 48 -3.84 -6.35 3.84
C SER A 48 -4.92 -5.31 3.54
N VAL A 49 -5.43 -5.29 2.31
CA VAL A 49 -6.54 -4.41 1.91
C VAL A 49 -7.77 -4.72 2.73
N ARG A 50 -8.16 -6.01 2.79
CA ARG A 50 -9.31 -6.46 3.59
C ARG A 50 -9.20 -6.07 5.07
N ARG A 51 -8.01 -6.23 5.67
CA ARG A 51 -7.77 -5.86 7.08
C ARG A 51 -7.84 -4.35 7.30
N ALA A 52 -7.24 -3.55 6.40
CA ALA A 52 -7.29 -2.09 6.49
C ALA A 52 -8.72 -1.58 6.33
N PHE A 53 -9.47 -2.10 5.35
CA PHE A 53 -10.86 -1.75 5.13
C PHE A 53 -11.74 -2.12 6.32
N ALA A 54 -11.64 -3.36 6.82
CA ALA A 54 -12.43 -3.79 7.98
C ALA A 54 -12.16 -2.90 9.22
N ARG A 55 -10.91 -2.49 9.43
CA ARG A 55 -10.56 -1.56 10.51
C ARG A 55 -11.17 -0.17 10.29
N ALA A 56 -11.10 0.36 9.07
CA ALA A 56 -11.66 1.66 8.75
C ALA A 56 -13.20 1.67 8.83
N LEU A 57 -13.84 0.59 8.36
CA LEU A 57 -15.28 0.40 8.45
C LEU A 57 -15.75 0.26 9.90
N ALA A 58 -15.02 -0.49 10.75
CA ALA A 58 -15.33 -0.59 12.17
C ALA A 58 -15.19 0.77 12.89
N ALA A 59 -14.25 1.61 12.48
CA ALA A 59 -14.02 2.92 13.09
C ALA A 59 -15.03 3.99 12.64
N LYS A 60 -15.46 3.96 11.37
CA LYS A 60 -16.26 5.04 10.76
C LYS A 60 -17.71 4.65 10.47
N GLY A 61 -18.03 3.36 10.43
CA GLY A 61 -19.37 2.85 10.12
C GLY A 61 -19.81 3.01 8.65
N ASP A 62 -19.08 3.78 7.85
CA ASP A 62 -19.40 4.04 6.45
C ASP A 62 -18.36 3.45 5.48
N ARG A 63 -18.85 2.85 4.39
CA ARG A 63 -18.03 2.20 3.36
C ARG A 63 -17.25 3.19 2.53
N ALA A 64 -17.85 4.32 2.14
CA ALA A 64 -17.16 5.33 1.34
C ALA A 64 -16.00 5.94 2.13
N GLN A 65 -16.25 6.27 3.39
CA GLN A 65 -15.20 6.70 4.32
C GLN A 65 -14.10 5.65 4.54
N ALA A 66 -14.46 4.36 4.55
CA ALA A 66 -13.47 3.28 4.67
C ALA A 66 -12.60 3.14 3.43
N LEU A 67 -13.15 3.32 2.22
CA LEU A 67 -12.39 3.37 0.97
C LEU A 67 -11.46 4.59 0.92
N ALA A 68 -11.95 5.77 1.30
CA ALA A 68 -11.13 6.98 1.37
C ALA A 68 -9.95 6.84 2.36
N GLU A 69 -10.13 6.05 3.43
CA GLU A 69 -9.04 5.72 4.34
C GLU A 69 -7.99 4.80 3.69
N LEU A 70 -8.39 3.90 2.79
CA LEU A 70 -7.43 3.11 2.01
C LEU A 70 -6.61 3.99 1.08
N ASP A 71 -7.22 4.98 0.43
CA ASP A 71 -6.50 5.94 -0.44
C ASP A 71 -5.44 6.71 0.35
N ARG A 72 -5.79 7.20 1.55
CA ARG A 72 -4.84 7.86 2.45
C ARG A 72 -3.68 6.93 2.85
N LEU A 73 -3.99 5.67 3.16
CA LEU A 73 -3.01 4.66 3.53
C LEU A 73 -2.08 4.28 2.36
N GLU A 74 -2.56 4.34 1.13
CA GLU A 74 -1.74 4.16 -0.07
C GLU A 74 -0.84 5.37 -0.29
N ALA A 75 -1.39 6.59 -0.30
CA ALA A 75 -0.62 7.81 -0.48
C ALA A 75 0.51 7.90 0.55
N HIS A 76 0.22 7.65 1.84
CA HIS A 76 1.23 7.64 2.89
C HIS A 76 2.35 6.61 2.65
N ARG A 77 2.02 5.42 2.14
CA ARG A 77 3.01 4.38 1.84
C ARG A 77 3.89 4.75 0.65
N ILE A 78 3.28 5.24 -0.43
CA ILE A 78 4.01 5.72 -1.62
C ILE A 78 4.97 6.83 -1.22
N ALA A 79 4.50 7.79 -0.42
CA ALA A 79 5.27 8.93 0.02
C ALA A 79 6.49 8.52 0.88
N ARG A 80 6.31 7.56 1.79
CA ARG A 80 7.39 6.97 2.58
C ARG A 80 8.38 6.18 1.72
N ASP A 81 7.89 5.37 0.78
CA ASP A 81 8.75 4.59 -0.12
C ASP A 81 9.55 5.54 -1.05
N ALA A 82 8.93 6.61 -1.55
CA ALA A 82 9.56 7.67 -2.33
C ALA A 82 10.65 8.40 -1.55
N LEU A 83 10.40 8.73 -0.27
CA LEU A 83 11.41 9.35 0.59
C LEU A 83 12.63 8.44 0.77
N GLY A 84 12.43 7.13 0.92
CA GLY A 84 13.52 6.16 1.09
C GLY A 84 14.33 5.89 -0.19
N LEU A 85 13.70 5.98 -1.37
CA LEU A 85 14.34 5.68 -2.65
C LEU A 85 14.92 6.91 -3.35
N TRP A 86 14.21 8.03 -3.29
CA TRP A 86 14.52 9.25 -4.05
C TRP A 86 14.74 10.47 -3.16
N GLY A 87 14.57 10.36 -1.85
CA GLY A 87 14.73 11.48 -0.94
C GLY A 87 13.71 12.59 -1.21
N ARG A 88 14.14 13.86 -1.08
CA ARG A 88 13.30 15.05 -1.33
C ARG A 88 13.02 15.32 -2.81
N SER A 89 13.62 14.55 -3.72
CA SER A 89 13.53 14.78 -5.17
C SER A 89 12.21 14.29 -5.77
N HIS A 90 11.40 13.51 -5.03
CA HIS A 90 10.11 13.04 -5.48
C HIS A 90 8.97 13.87 -4.87
N PRO A 91 7.97 14.32 -5.66
CA PRO A 91 6.89 15.20 -5.17
C PRO A 91 6.14 14.59 -3.97
N ALA A 92 5.78 13.31 -4.02
CA ALA A 92 5.09 12.66 -2.91
C ALA A 92 5.91 12.64 -1.60
N ALA A 93 7.25 12.64 -1.66
CA ALA A 93 8.08 12.67 -0.46
C ALA A 93 8.02 14.03 0.25
N LEU A 94 7.82 15.11 -0.51
CA LEU A 94 7.63 16.45 0.05
C LEU A 94 6.31 16.54 0.82
N ASP A 95 5.23 15.98 0.26
CA ASP A 95 3.91 15.93 0.92
C ASP A 95 3.97 15.17 2.26
N HIS A 96 4.72 14.06 2.31
CA HIS A 96 4.93 13.32 3.55
C HIS A 96 5.63 14.16 4.62
N LEU A 97 6.70 14.86 4.23
CA LEU A 97 7.48 15.67 5.15
C LEU A 97 6.67 16.88 5.66
N ALA A 98 5.82 17.47 4.82
CA ALA A 98 4.92 18.54 5.21
C ALA A 98 3.88 18.08 6.25
N ASN A 99 3.23 16.93 6.02
CA ASN A 99 2.22 16.39 6.94
C ASN A 99 2.79 15.80 8.24
N SER A 100 4.11 15.57 8.32
CA SER A 100 4.78 15.04 9.53
C SER A 100 5.22 16.10 10.54
N ARG A 101 5.04 17.40 10.21
CA ARG A 101 5.48 18.54 11.04
C ARG A 101 4.32 19.30 11.72
N SER A 102 3.11 18.76 11.72
CA SER A 102 1.93 19.28 12.43
C SER A 102 1.46 18.27 13.46
#